data_AF-A0A1F8P661-F1
#
_entry.id   AF-A0A1F8P661-F1
#
_cell.length_a   1.000
_cell.length_b   1.000
_cell.length_c   1.000
_cell.angle_alpha   90.00
_cell.angle_beta   90.00
_cell.angle_gamma   90.00
#
_symmetry.space_group_name_H-M   'P 1'
#
loop_
_entity.id
_entity.type
_entity.pdbx_description
1 polymer ?
#
loop_
_entity_poly.entity_id
_entity_poly.type
_entity_poly.pdbx_seq_one_letter_code
_entity_poly.pdbx_strand_id
1 'polypeptide(L)' 'MYRKLTSQGVKIPNGFAVTAGAYWHVIESARILEELKDALLGLDKTDLADLMKRGKRARDLILDVGIPDEL' A
#
# COMPACT_ATOMS: atom_id res chain seq x y z
N MET A 1 -7.29 17.16 -3.18
CA MET A 1 -8.47 18.05 -3.13
C MET A 1 -8.16 19.36 -2.42
N TYR A 2 -7.70 19.34 -1.16
CA TYR A 2 -7.35 20.52 -0.37
C TYR A 2 -6.55 21.59 -1.17
N ARG A 3 -5.35 21.26 -1.69
CA ARG A 3 -4.50 22.19 -2.44
C ARG A 3 -5.14 22.86 -3.67
N LYS A 4 -6.12 22.21 -4.30
CA LYS A 4 -6.65 22.64 -5.62
C LYS A 4 -8.03 23.30 -5.54
N LEU A 5 -8.82 22.95 -4.52
CA LEU A 5 -10.21 23.37 -4.41
C LEU A 5 -10.44 24.40 -3.30
N THR A 6 -9.54 24.49 -2.31
CA THR A 6 -9.64 25.52 -1.26
C THR A 6 -9.59 26.93 -1.85
N SER A 7 -8.76 27.18 -2.87
CA SER A 7 -8.72 28.48 -3.57
C SER A 7 -9.98 28.79 -4.38
N GLN A 8 -10.85 27.80 -4.60
CA GLN A 8 -12.14 27.95 -5.28
C GLN A 8 -13.31 28.08 -4.27
N GLY A 9 -13.02 28.25 -2.98
CA GLY A 9 -14.03 28.42 -1.93
C GLY A 9 -14.64 27.11 -1.40
N VAL A 10 -14.17 25.95 -1.85
CA VAL A 10 -14.63 24.65 -1.33
C VAL A 10 -14.01 24.42 0.04
N LYS A 11 -14.86 24.22 1.06
CA LYS A 11 -14.41 23.96 2.44
C LYS A 11 -13.95 22.51 2.58
N ILE A 12 -12.65 22.31 2.78
CA ILE A 12 -12.04 20.98 2.93
C ILE A 12 -11.25 20.97 4.26
N PRO A 13 -11.45 19.97 5.13
CA PRO A 13 -10.62 19.80 6.31
C PRO A 13 -9.13 19.67 5.95
N ASN A 14 -8.28 20.26 6.78
CA ASN A 14 -6.84 20.16 6.58
C ASN A 14 -6.34 18.73 6.94
N GLY A 15 -5.20 18.36 6.38
CA GLY A 15 -4.54 17.09 6.60
C GLY A 15 -3.30 16.93 5.73
N PHE A 16 -2.68 15.78 5.81
CA PHE A 16 -1.57 15.39 4.94
C PHE A 16 -1.89 14.06 4.25
N ALA A 17 -1.14 13.77 3.20
CA ALA A 17 -1.19 12.48 2.53
C ALA A 17 0.23 11.93 2.47
N VAL A 18 0.39 10.64 2.75
CA VAL A 18 1.62 9.93 2.40
C VAL A 18 1.77 9.91 0.89
N THR A 19 3.02 9.83 0.42
CA THR A 19 3.32 9.78 -1.01
C THR A 19 3.45 8.34 -1.49
N ALA A 20 3.29 8.12 -2.80
CA ALA A 20 3.66 6.83 -3.39
C ALA A 20 5.14 6.51 -3.19
N GLY A 21 6.00 7.53 -3.11
CA GLY A 21 7.42 7.35 -2.78
C GLY A 21 7.62 6.76 -1.38
N ALA A 22 6.90 7.27 -0.37
CA ALA A 22 6.94 6.70 0.98
C ALA A 22 6.47 5.24 1.00
N TYR A 23 5.42 4.91 0.24
CA TYR A 23 4.96 3.52 0.10
C TYR A 23 6.06 2.62 -0.48
N TRP A 24 6.66 2.99 -1.62
CA TRP A 24 7.72 2.19 -2.25
C TRP A 24 8.96 2.09 -1.38
N HIS A 25 9.31 3.16 -0.67
CA HIS A 25 10.43 3.18 0.26
C HIS A 25 10.29 2.14 1.37
N VAL A 26 9.10 1.96 1.96
CA VAL A 26 8.84 0.87 2.92
C VAL A 26 9.10 -0.50 2.30
N ILE A 27 8.53 -0.75 1.12
CA ILE A 27 8.63 -2.05 0.42
C ILE A 27 10.08 -2.37 0.04
N GLU A 28 10.83 -1.39 -0.46
CA GLU A 28 12.22 -1.53 -0.89
C GLU A 28 13.17 -1.69 0.30
N SER A 29 13.00 -0.88 1.35
CA SER A 29 13.83 -0.94 2.56
C SER A 29 13.68 -2.28 3.28
N ALA A 30 12.46 -2.83 3.28
CA ALA A 30 12.19 -4.15 3.85
C ALA A 30 12.53 -5.32 2.92
N ARG A 31 12.85 -5.04 1.64
CA ARG A 31 13.22 -6.02 0.61
C ARG A 31 12.14 -7.06 0.27
N ILE A 32 10.87 -6.74 0.50
CA ILE A 32 9.75 -7.70 0.33
C ILE A 32 9.08 -7.71 -1.05
N LEU A 33 9.60 -6.94 -2.02
CA LEU A 33 8.95 -6.78 -3.33
C LEU A 33 8.79 -8.12 -4.07
N GLU A 34 9.83 -8.94 -4.09
CA GLU A 34 9.78 -10.22 -4.79
C GLU A 34 8.86 -11.22 -4.08
N GLU A 35 8.85 -11.26 -2.75
CA GLU A 35 7.93 -12.11 -1.99
C GLU A 35 6.46 -11.72 -2.19
N LEU A 36 6.18 -10.42 -2.36
CA LEU A 36 4.84 -9.92 -2.70
C LEU A 36 4.42 -10.34 -4.10
N LYS A 37 5.33 -10.26 -5.09
CA LYS A 37 5.06 -10.76 -6.45
C LYS A 37 4.79 -12.27 -6.43
N ASP A 38 5.60 -13.02 -5.71
CA ASP A 38 5.44 -14.48 -5.57
C ASP A 38 4.14 -14.85 -4.86
N ALA A 39 3.71 -14.07 -3.86
CA ALA A 39 2.44 -14.30 -3.18
C ALA A 39 1.24 -14.22 -4.15
N LEU A 40 1.32 -13.35 -5.16
CA LEU A 40 0.26 -13.11 -6.13
C LEU A 40 0.46 -13.84 -7.47
N LEU A 41 1.61 -14.49 -7.69
CA LEU A 41 1.92 -15.17 -8.93
C LEU A 41 0.93 -16.30 -9.23
N GLY A 42 0.26 -16.22 -10.39
CA GLY A 42 -0.74 -17.21 -10.80
C GLY A 42 -2.05 -17.13 -10.01
N LEU A 43 -2.36 -15.99 -9.38
CA LEU A 43 -3.67 -15.74 -8.77
C LEU A 43 -4.81 -15.94 -9.77
N ASP A 44 -5.76 -16.79 -9.42
CA ASP A 44 -7.05 -16.88 -10.11
C ASP A 44 -8.09 -16.04 -9.36
N LYS A 45 -8.52 -14.93 -9.98
CA LYS A 45 -9.51 -14.02 -9.40
C LYS A 45 -10.93 -14.61 -9.32
N THR A 46 -11.18 -15.75 -9.96
CA THR A 46 -12.48 -16.44 -9.93
C THR A 46 -12.54 -17.53 -8.85
N ASP A 47 -11.38 -17.95 -8.33
CA ASP A 47 -11.28 -18.81 -7.16
C ASP A 47 -11.20 -17.95 -5.88
N LEU A 48 -12.32 -17.86 -5.18
CA LEU A 48 -12.42 -17.09 -3.95
C LEU A 48 -11.49 -17.62 -2.85
N ALA A 49 -11.30 -18.93 -2.75
CA ALA A 49 -10.46 -19.53 -1.71
C ALA A 49 -8.97 -19.21 -1.96
N ASP A 50 -8.52 -19.30 -3.21
CA ASP A 50 -7.17 -18.90 -3.62
C ASP A 50 -6.93 -17.40 -3.39
N LEU A 51 -7.88 -16.56 -3.80
CA LEU A 51 -7.84 -15.11 -3.58
C LEU A 51 -7.71 -14.76 -2.08
N MET A 52 -8.50 -15.41 -1.22
CA MET A 52 -8.43 -15.20 0.23
C MET A 52 -7.06 -15.58 0.80
N LYS A 53 -6.54 -16.75 0.42
CA LYS A 53 -5.25 -17.28 0.87
C LYS A 53 -4.09 -16.35 0.47
N ARG A 54 -4.03 -15.97 -0.80
CA ARG A 54 -2.97 -15.11 -1.35
C ARG A 54 -3.06 -13.69 -0.83
N GLY A 55 -4.27 -13.14 -0.76
CA GLY A 55 -4.51 -11.83 -0.19
C GLY A 55 -4.10 -11.75 1.28
N LYS A 56 -4.33 -12.81 2.07
CA LYS A 56 -3.83 -12.89 3.45
C LYS A 56 -2.29 -12.84 3.47
N ARG A 57 -1.63 -13.70 2.70
CA ARG A 57 -0.16 -13.73 2.62
C ARG A 57 0.45 -12.37 2.26
N ALA A 58 -0.12 -11.68 1.26
CA ALA A 58 0.37 -10.36 0.86
C ALA A 58 0.18 -9.29 1.96
N ARG A 59 -0.96 -9.31 2.67
CA ARG A 59 -1.20 -8.39 3.80
C ARG A 59 -0.26 -8.67 4.97
N ASP A 60 -0.04 -9.93 5.29
CA ASP A 60 0.87 -10.32 6.38
C ASP A 60 2.29 -9.80 6.10
N LEU A 61 2.80 -10.00 4.87
CA LEU A 61 4.10 -9.46 4.44
C LEU A 61 4.21 -7.94 4.64
N ILE A 62 3.17 -7.17 4.30
CA ILE A 62 3.16 -5.71 4.45
C ILE A 62 3.08 -5.29 5.92
N LEU A 63 2.35 -6.03 6.76
CA LEU A 63 2.17 -5.70 8.17
C LEU A 63 3.40 -6.04 9.02
N ASP A 64 4.19 -7.05 8.62
CA ASP A 64 5.34 -7.52 9.38
C ASP A 64 6.59 -6.61 9.27
N VAL A 65 6.68 -5.78 8.23
CA VAL A 65 7.92 -5.02 7.91
C VAL A 65 8.06 -3.67 8.64
N GLY A 66 7.00 -3.19 9.28
CA GLY A 66 7.01 -1.90 9.97
C GLY A 66 7.21 -0.69 9.06
N ILE A 67 7.48 0.47 9.66
CA ILE A 67 7.74 1.74 8.96
C ILE A 67 9.17 2.20 9.33
N PRO A 68 10.05 2.48 8.35
CA PRO A 68 11.37 3.04 8.61
C PRO A 68 11.33 4.40 9.35
N ASP A 69 12.30 4.65 10.23
CA ASP A 69 12.34 5.84 11.11
C ASP A 69 12.48 7.17 10.34
N GLU A 70 13.00 7.12 9.11
CA GLU A 70 13.21 8.29 8.25
C GLU A 70 11.97 8.77 7.48
N LEU A 71 10.82 8.09 7.63
CA LEU A 71 9.53 8.47 7.04
C LEU A 71 8.61 9.18 8.03
#